data_AF-F2JGR7-F1
#
_entry.id   AF-F2JGR7-F1
#
_cell.length_a   1.000
_cell.length_b   1.000
_cell.length_c   1.000
_cell.angle_alpha   90.00
_cell.angle_beta   90.00
_cell.angle_gamma   90.00
#
_symmetry.space_group_name_H-M   'P 1'
#
loop_
_entity.id
_entity.type
_entity.pdbx_description
1 polymer ?
#
loop_
_entity_poly.entity_id
_entity_poly.type
_entity_poly.pdbx_seq_one_letter_code
_entity_poly.pdbx_strand_id
1 'polypeptide(L)'
;MSTTISKTAALNSDYLKVTEEVKEQSELDKDAFINLLVTQMKYQDPLDPVDNSEMLAQLAQFTALEQMMNVAQASQKQLANGMIGKYVEYLYKDSETGTSEYLVGKVDYVKVSGDTPVLGIGDVEVNLEDVYQVYDSSNIQANTTAFELLGKTVQGLVEETKTDGTKESIIIEGEVLGIEMKNGNPYMVIGTGKEKVSIDFNKIQNIVDKPSITGKTVTGTYTDSEGKVQTITGTAEYIRIEKAGTFVYIRGEKEGQFVNFNHITLVEDK
;
A
#
# COMPACT_ATOMS: atom_id res chain seq x y z
N MET A 1 -30.81 23.24 5.73
CA MET A 1 -30.99 23.14 4.27
C MET A 1 -30.09 22.00 3.82
N SER A 2 -30.69 20.85 3.51
CA SER A 2 -29.99 19.62 3.16
C SER A 2 -29.95 19.54 1.63
N THR A 3 -28.77 19.65 1.04
CA THR A 3 -28.61 19.47 -0.42
C THR A 3 -28.37 18.00 -0.69
N THR A 4 -29.45 17.29 -0.99
CA THR A 4 -29.44 15.94 -1.55
C THR A 4 -28.75 15.98 -2.91
N ILE A 5 -27.54 15.45 -3.00
CA ILE A 5 -26.90 15.20 -4.30
C ILE A 5 -27.56 13.95 -4.87
N SER A 6 -28.30 14.15 -5.96
CA SER A 6 -29.15 13.18 -6.64
C SER A 6 -28.42 11.88 -6.97
N LYS A 7 -28.92 10.79 -6.41
CA LYS A 7 -28.54 9.38 -6.65
C LYS A 7 -29.00 8.86 -8.03
N THR A 8 -29.06 9.73 -9.04
CA THR A 8 -29.73 9.45 -10.34
C THR A 8 -28.78 9.60 -11.54
N ALA A 9 -27.54 10.05 -11.36
CA ALA A 9 -26.57 10.19 -12.47
C ALA A 9 -25.64 8.97 -12.67
N ALA A 10 -25.75 7.93 -11.84
CA ALA A 10 -24.81 6.79 -11.85
C ALA A 10 -25.44 5.45 -12.30
N LEU A 11 -26.57 5.47 -13.02
CA LEU A 11 -27.25 4.24 -13.47
C LEU A 11 -27.05 3.92 -14.96
N ASN A 12 -26.41 4.79 -15.75
CA ASN A 12 -26.20 4.58 -17.20
C ASN A 12 -24.75 4.86 -17.64
N SER A 13 -23.76 4.38 -16.89
CA SER A 13 -22.40 4.32 -17.41
C SER A 13 -22.21 2.98 -18.12
N ASP A 14 -22.22 3.00 -19.46
CA ASP A 14 -21.91 1.87 -20.34
C ASP A 14 -20.53 1.25 -20.06
N TYR A 15 -19.66 1.95 -19.34
CA TYR A 15 -18.31 1.50 -19.02
C TYR A 15 -18.26 0.36 -17.97
N LEU A 16 -19.39 0.00 -17.34
CA LEU A 16 -19.48 -1.10 -16.37
C LEU A 16 -20.19 -2.37 -16.90
N LYS A 17 -20.68 -2.37 -18.14
CA LYS A 17 -21.29 -3.58 -18.76
C LYS A 17 -20.32 -4.43 -19.58
N VAL A 18 -19.12 -3.92 -19.86
CA VAL A 18 -18.20 -4.52 -20.82
C VAL A 18 -17.37 -5.68 -20.25
N THR A 19 -17.43 -5.96 -18.95
CA THR A 19 -16.56 -7.00 -18.34
C THR A 19 -17.23 -8.37 -18.21
N GLU A 20 -18.56 -8.45 -18.14
CA GLU A 20 -19.29 -9.73 -18.18
C GLU A 20 -19.63 -10.15 -19.62
N GLU A 21 -20.04 -9.20 -20.49
CA GLU A 21 -20.39 -9.51 -21.87
C GLU A 21 -19.20 -10.07 -22.68
N VAL A 22 -17.97 -9.59 -22.46
CA VAL A 22 -16.80 -10.10 -23.23
C VAL A 22 -16.44 -11.54 -22.86
N LYS A 23 -16.68 -11.95 -21.61
CA LYS A 23 -16.42 -13.31 -21.14
C LYS A 23 -17.48 -14.29 -21.63
N GLU A 24 -18.75 -13.89 -21.54
CA GLU A 24 -19.86 -14.65 -22.14
C GLU A 24 -19.75 -14.71 -23.67
N GLN A 25 -19.30 -13.63 -24.33
CA GLN A 25 -19.16 -13.57 -25.78
C GLN A 25 -18.02 -14.46 -26.30
N SER A 26 -16.92 -14.63 -25.54
CA SER A 26 -15.83 -15.54 -25.91
C SER A 26 -16.21 -17.02 -25.70
N GLU A 27 -16.94 -17.35 -24.63
CA GLU A 27 -17.50 -18.69 -24.43
C GLU A 27 -18.60 -19.02 -25.47
N LEU A 28 -19.47 -18.06 -25.80
CA LEU A 28 -20.48 -18.17 -26.85
C LEU A 28 -19.86 -18.33 -28.26
N ASP A 29 -18.78 -17.61 -28.58
CA ASP A 29 -18.11 -17.74 -29.89
C ASP A 29 -17.45 -19.11 -30.05
N LYS A 30 -16.91 -19.68 -28.97
CA LYS A 30 -16.33 -21.03 -28.98
C LYS A 30 -17.41 -22.09 -29.18
N ASP A 31 -18.53 -22.00 -28.47
CA ASP A 31 -19.66 -22.93 -28.63
C ASP A 31 -20.37 -22.78 -29.97
N ALA A 32 -20.49 -21.56 -30.49
CA ALA A 32 -20.99 -21.29 -31.84
C ALA A 32 -20.06 -21.86 -32.91
N PHE A 33 -18.74 -21.75 -32.73
CA PHE A 33 -17.74 -22.31 -33.64
C PHE A 33 -17.72 -23.85 -33.61
N ILE A 34 -17.77 -24.47 -32.43
CA ILE A 34 -17.85 -25.94 -32.32
C ILE A 34 -19.15 -26.45 -32.94
N ASN A 35 -20.27 -25.75 -32.76
CA ASN A 35 -21.52 -26.09 -33.44
C ASN A 35 -21.43 -25.92 -34.96
N LEU A 36 -20.74 -24.89 -35.45
CA LEU A 36 -20.48 -24.71 -36.88
C LEU A 36 -19.60 -25.85 -37.43
N LEU A 37 -18.58 -26.26 -36.68
CA LEU A 37 -17.66 -27.35 -37.02
C LEU A 37 -18.37 -28.71 -37.07
N VAL A 38 -19.22 -29.00 -36.08
CA VAL A 38 -20.06 -30.22 -36.04
C VAL A 38 -21.06 -30.21 -37.20
N THR A 39 -21.63 -29.04 -37.52
CA THR A 39 -22.54 -28.87 -38.65
C THR A 39 -21.83 -29.11 -39.98
N GLN A 40 -20.61 -28.61 -40.15
CA GLN A 40 -19.80 -28.85 -41.34
C GLN A 40 -19.39 -30.33 -41.45
N MET A 41 -18.96 -30.99 -40.38
CA MET A 41 -18.67 -32.44 -40.39
C MET A 41 -19.89 -33.30 -40.77
N LYS A 42 -21.10 -32.85 -40.44
CA LYS A 42 -22.36 -33.55 -40.76
C LYS A 42 -22.76 -33.40 -42.24
N TYR A 43 -22.22 -32.41 -42.95
CA TYR A 43 -22.57 -32.05 -44.33
C TYR A 43 -21.40 -32.14 -45.33
N GLN A 44 -20.22 -32.61 -44.91
CA GLN A 44 -19.05 -32.79 -45.79
C GLN A 44 -19.18 -34.08 -46.61
N ASP A 45 -18.97 -33.96 -47.92
CA ASP A 45 -18.81 -35.07 -48.84
C ASP A 45 -17.40 -35.69 -48.63
N PRO A 46 -17.27 -37.01 -48.38
CA PRO A 46 -16.01 -37.66 -48.00
C PRO A 46 -14.88 -37.59 -49.06
N LEU A 47 -15.15 -37.04 -50.25
CA LEU A 47 -14.20 -37.02 -51.37
C LEU A 47 -13.37 -35.74 -51.50
N ASP A 48 -13.60 -34.68 -50.70
CA ASP A 48 -12.79 -33.45 -50.75
C ASP A 48 -12.71 -32.71 -49.38
N PRO A 49 -11.85 -33.16 -48.44
CA PRO A 49 -11.72 -32.55 -47.13
C PRO A 49 -10.83 -31.29 -47.19
N VAL A 50 -11.42 -30.11 -47.32
CA VAL A 50 -10.62 -28.86 -47.32
C VAL A 50 -10.43 -28.33 -45.87
N ASP A 51 -9.17 -28.24 -45.46
CA ASP A 51 -8.45 -27.33 -44.53
C ASP A 51 -9.05 -26.84 -43.19
N ASN A 52 -10.15 -27.40 -42.71
CA ASN A 52 -10.69 -27.03 -41.39
C ASN A 52 -9.79 -27.49 -40.21
N SER A 53 -8.85 -28.40 -40.45
CA SER A 53 -7.94 -28.91 -39.44
C SER A 53 -6.88 -27.89 -39.02
N GLU A 54 -6.40 -27.05 -39.93
CA GLU A 54 -5.36 -26.05 -39.62
C GLU A 54 -5.93 -24.90 -38.77
N MET A 55 -7.13 -24.43 -39.12
CA MET A 55 -7.86 -23.43 -38.30
C MET A 55 -8.23 -23.98 -36.91
N LEU A 56 -8.67 -25.24 -36.84
CA LEU A 56 -8.95 -25.91 -35.55
C LEU A 56 -7.70 -26.02 -34.69
N ALA A 57 -6.55 -26.34 -35.30
CA ALA A 57 -5.28 -26.41 -34.60
C ALA A 57 -4.86 -25.02 -34.04
N GLN A 58 -5.06 -23.95 -34.81
CA GLN A 58 -4.77 -22.58 -34.36
C GLN A 58 -5.71 -22.14 -33.23
N LEU A 59 -7.00 -22.42 -33.32
CA LEU A 59 -7.98 -22.10 -32.25
C LEU A 59 -7.73 -22.91 -30.98
N ALA A 60 -7.37 -24.19 -31.11
CA ALA A 60 -6.96 -25.01 -29.98
C ALA A 60 -5.70 -24.43 -29.30
N GLN A 61 -4.75 -23.91 -30.08
CA GLN A 61 -3.55 -23.23 -29.56
C GLN A 61 -3.90 -21.95 -28.80
N PHE A 62 -4.78 -21.09 -29.34
CA PHE A 62 -5.24 -19.89 -28.65
C PHE A 62 -6.01 -20.21 -27.37
N THR A 63 -6.91 -21.20 -27.43
CA THR A 63 -7.67 -21.68 -26.26
C THR A 63 -6.73 -22.20 -25.17
N ALA A 64 -5.68 -22.94 -25.55
CA ALA A 64 -4.71 -23.45 -24.60
C ALA A 64 -3.91 -22.33 -23.93
N LEU A 65 -3.53 -21.29 -24.69
CA LEU A 65 -2.85 -20.11 -24.15
C LEU A 65 -3.75 -19.32 -23.20
N GLU A 66 -5.01 -19.10 -23.57
CA GLU A 66 -5.99 -18.43 -22.72
C GLU A 66 -6.19 -19.19 -21.41
N GLN A 67 -6.34 -20.51 -21.47
CA GLN A 67 -6.48 -21.31 -20.26
C GLN A 67 -5.22 -21.28 -19.39
N MET A 68 -4.03 -21.23 -20.01
CA MET A 68 -2.78 -21.07 -19.27
C MET A 68 -2.70 -19.71 -18.57
N MET A 69 -3.14 -18.63 -19.22
CA MET A 69 -3.24 -17.31 -18.61
C MET A 69 -4.24 -17.29 -17.44
N ASN A 70 -5.42 -17.92 -17.61
CA ASN A 70 -6.41 -18.05 -16.55
C ASN A 70 -5.87 -18.80 -15.33
N VAL A 71 -5.11 -19.88 -15.55
CA VAL A 71 -4.45 -20.64 -14.46
C VAL A 71 -3.37 -19.79 -13.78
N ALA A 72 -2.56 -19.05 -14.52
CA ALA A 72 -1.55 -18.15 -13.96
C ALA A 72 -2.20 -17.07 -13.08
N GLN A 73 -3.28 -16.44 -13.56
CA GLN A 73 -4.04 -15.44 -12.80
C GLN A 73 -4.69 -16.05 -11.54
N ALA A 74 -5.27 -17.25 -11.65
CA ALA A 74 -5.84 -17.95 -10.50
C ALA A 74 -4.76 -18.27 -9.44
N SER A 75 -3.59 -18.70 -9.88
CA SER A 75 -2.44 -18.97 -9.01
C SER A 75 -1.95 -17.71 -8.29
N GLN A 76 -1.82 -16.58 -9.02
CA GLN A 76 -1.45 -15.29 -8.42
C GLN A 76 -2.49 -14.83 -7.38
N LYS A 77 -3.79 -14.96 -7.69
CA LYS A 77 -4.87 -14.66 -6.74
C LYS A 77 -4.78 -15.53 -5.49
N GLN A 78 -4.48 -16.82 -5.65
CA GLN A 78 -4.29 -17.73 -4.52
C GLN A 78 -3.09 -17.34 -3.65
N LEU A 79 -1.96 -16.98 -4.27
CA LEU A 79 -0.77 -16.50 -3.55
C LEU A 79 -1.09 -15.22 -2.76
N ALA A 80 -1.71 -14.23 -3.41
CA ALA A 80 -2.09 -12.97 -2.78
C ALA A 80 -3.04 -13.21 -1.58
N ASN A 81 -4.07 -14.05 -1.75
CA ASN A 81 -4.98 -14.41 -0.66
C ASN A 81 -4.25 -15.07 0.53
N GLY A 82 -3.21 -15.85 0.27
CA GLY A 82 -2.38 -16.46 1.30
C GLY A 82 -1.45 -15.47 2.04
N MET A 83 -1.29 -14.25 1.53
CA MET A 83 -0.52 -13.18 2.15
C MET A 83 -1.35 -12.35 3.13
N ILE A 84 -2.69 -12.41 3.06
CA ILE A 84 -3.58 -11.67 3.98
C ILE A 84 -3.22 -12.01 5.43
N GLY A 85 -2.98 -10.98 6.24
CA GLY A 85 -2.60 -11.09 7.64
C GLY A 85 -1.13 -11.44 7.89
N LYS A 86 -0.35 -11.72 6.85
CA LYS A 86 1.11 -11.89 6.94
C LYS A 86 1.83 -10.56 6.77
N TYR A 87 3.10 -10.54 7.17
CA TYR A 87 3.98 -9.40 6.92
C TYR A 87 4.74 -9.63 5.62
N VAL A 88 4.77 -8.64 4.75
CA VAL A 88 5.47 -8.72 3.46
C VAL A 88 6.46 -7.57 3.33
N GLU A 89 7.64 -7.86 2.79
CA GLU A 89 8.60 -6.87 2.33
C GLU A 89 8.25 -6.47 0.91
N TYR A 90 8.03 -5.19 0.70
CA TYR A 90 7.63 -4.65 -0.59
C TYR A 90 8.42 -3.40 -0.94
N LEU A 91 8.49 -3.14 -2.24
CA LEU A 91 9.07 -1.90 -2.75
C LEU A 91 8.07 -0.75 -2.58
N TYR A 92 8.27 0.07 -1.57
CA TYR A 92 7.55 1.33 -1.40
C TYR A 92 8.20 2.41 -2.24
N LYS A 93 7.41 3.10 -3.07
CA LYS A 93 7.85 4.28 -3.81
C LYS A 93 7.22 5.51 -3.21
N ASP A 94 8.04 6.33 -2.56
CA ASP A 94 7.59 7.58 -1.97
C ASP A 94 7.18 8.56 -3.08
N SER A 95 5.93 9.04 -3.02
CA SER A 95 5.33 9.89 -4.06
C SER A 95 5.91 11.31 -4.11
N GLU A 96 6.56 11.78 -3.04
CA GLU A 96 7.13 13.12 -2.94
C GLU A 96 8.60 13.15 -3.37
N THR A 97 9.37 12.13 -2.98
CA THR A 97 10.82 12.07 -3.25
C THR A 97 11.14 11.22 -4.48
N GLY A 98 10.21 10.38 -4.94
CA GLY A 98 10.43 9.44 -6.03
C GLY A 98 11.41 8.32 -5.70
N THR A 99 11.86 8.23 -4.44
CA THR A 99 12.81 7.21 -3.96
C THR A 99 12.07 5.92 -3.68
N SER A 100 12.66 4.79 -4.10
CA SER A 100 12.13 3.45 -3.81
C SER A 100 12.89 2.84 -2.64
N GLU A 101 12.16 2.30 -1.66
CA GLU A 101 12.71 1.67 -0.46
C GLU A 101 11.97 0.38 -0.14
N TYR A 102 12.67 -0.57 0.48
CA TYR A 102 12.05 -1.81 0.94
C TYR A 102 11.47 -1.58 2.34
N LEU A 103 10.15 -1.70 2.45
CA LEU A 103 9.43 -1.61 3.71
C LEU A 103 8.73 -2.93 4.00
N VAL A 104 8.62 -3.27 5.28
CA VAL A 104 7.80 -4.37 5.74
C VAL A 104 6.50 -3.85 6.33
N GLY A 105 5.39 -4.42 5.89
CA GLY A 105 4.05 -4.08 6.37
C GLY A 105 3.14 -5.30 6.38
N LYS A 106 2.04 -5.20 7.15
CA LYS A 106 1.04 -6.25 7.23
C LYS A 106 0.04 -6.11 6.09
N VAL A 107 -0.28 -7.21 5.41
CA VAL A 107 -1.32 -7.20 4.39
C VAL A 107 -2.69 -7.19 5.07
N ASP A 108 -3.43 -6.09 4.91
CA ASP A 108 -4.77 -5.92 5.48
C ASP A 108 -5.84 -6.55 4.60
N TYR A 109 -5.72 -6.38 3.28
CA TYR A 109 -6.64 -6.95 2.31
C TYR A 109 -5.96 -7.20 0.97
N VAL A 110 -6.65 -7.97 0.13
CA VAL A 110 -6.30 -8.14 -1.29
C VAL A 110 -7.49 -7.72 -2.12
N LYS A 111 -7.24 -6.90 -3.13
CA LYS A 111 -8.21 -6.57 -4.16
C LYS A 111 -7.70 -7.04 -5.51
N VAL A 112 -8.63 -7.31 -6.41
CA VAL A 112 -8.31 -7.61 -7.80
C VAL A 112 -8.68 -6.38 -8.62
N SER A 113 -7.69 -5.71 -9.20
CA SER A 113 -7.89 -4.55 -10.06
C SER A 113 -7.64 -4.95 -11.51
N GLY A 114 -8.71 -5.32 -12.22
CA GLY A 114 -8.59 -5.97 -13.53
C GLY A 114 -8.15 -7.42 -13.36
N ASP A 115 -6.96 -7.76 -13.87
CA ASP A 115 -6.43 -9.13 -13.85
C ASP A 115 -5.33 -9.36 -12.80
N THR A 116 -4.75 -8.30 -12.25
CA THR A 116 -3.65 -8.40 -11.28
C THR A 116 -4.15 -8.22 -9.84
N PRO A 117 -3.69 -9.08 -8.91
CA PRO A 117 -3.96 -8.87 -7.49
C PRO A 117 -3.09 -7.74 -6.93
N VAL A 118 -3.72 -6.88 -6.14
CA VAL A 118 -3.12 -5.75 -5.43
C VAL A 118 -3.32 -5.96 -3.94
N LEU A 119 -2.25 -5.83 -3.16
CA LEU A 119 -2.23 -5.94 -1.71
C LEU A 119 -2.43 -4.55 -1.10
N GLY A 120 -3.37 -4.42 -0.16
CA GLY A 120 -3.51 -3.24 0.68
C GLY A 120 -2.69 -3.41 1.96
N ILE A 121 -1.75 -2.51 2.19
CA ILE A 121 -0.84 -2.49 3.34
C ILE A 121 -0.92 -1.10 3.97
N GLY A 122 -1.72 -0.95 5.04
CA GLY A 122 -2.04 0.36 5.60
C GLY A 122 -2.71 1.27 4.54
N ASP A 123 -2.12 2.44 4.32
CA ASP A 123 -2.60 3.43 3.34
C ASP A 123 -2.01 3.23 1.93
N VAL A 124 -1.19 2.19 1.72
CA VAL A 124 -0.49 1.94 0.46
C VAL A 124 -1.04 0.70 -0.24
N GLU A 125 -1.20 0.79 -1.55
CA GLU A 125 -1.54 -0.33 -2.41
C GLU A 125 -0.30 -0.78 -3.19
N VAL A 126 -0.01 -2.08 -3.15
CA VAL A 126 1.22 -2.68 -3.67
C VAL A 126 0.87 -3.83 -4.60
N ASN A 127 1.47 -3.88 -5.78
CA ASN A 127 1.27 -5.01 -6.69
C ASN A 127 1.95 -6.27 -6.16
N LEU A 128 1.40 -7.44 -6.47
CA LEU A 128 2.04 -8.71 -6.11
C LEU A 128 3.48 -8.83 -6.66
N GLU A 129 3.78 -8.19 -7.79
CA GLU A 129 5.11 -8.18 -8.40
C GLU A 129 6.15 -7.36 -7.62
N ASP A 130 5.69 -6.38 -6.83
CA ASP A 130 6.53 -5.50 -6.02
C ASP A 130 6.84 -6.09 -4.63
N VAL A 131 6.34 -7.30 -4.35
CA VAL A 131 6.60 -8.03 -3.11
C VAL A 131 7.89 -8.83 -3.25
N TYR A 132 8.86 -8.54 -2.39
CA TYR A 132 10.16 -9.20 -2.37
C TYR A 132 10.17 -10.46 -1.49
N GLN A 133 9.57 -10.38 -0.30
CA GLN A 133 9.61 -11.47 0.68
C GLN A 133 8.33 -11.52 1.52
N VAL A 134 7.89 -12.73 1.88
CA VAL A 134 6.81 -12.94 2.85
C VAL A 134 7.41 -13.43 4.15
N TYR A 135 7.18 -12.69 5.23
CA TYR A 135 7.53 -13.08 6.59
C TYR A 135 6.33 -13.77 7.26
N ASP A 136 6.58 -14.95 7.81
CA ASP A 136 5.60 -15.60 8.68
C ASP A 136 5.87 -15.20 10.13
N SER A 137 4.91 -14.48 10.72
CA SER A 137 5.04 -14.00 12.11
C SER A 137 5.16 -15.15 13.12
N SER A 138 4.71 -16.37 12.78
CA SER A 138 4.87 -17.54 13.65
C SER A 138 6.32 -18.02 13.78
N ASN A 139 7.18 -17.67 12.83
CA ASN A 139 8.61 -18.05 12.82
C ASN A 139 9.51 -17.00 13.48
N ILE A 140 8.93 -15.91 13.98
CA ILE A 140 9.65 -14.81 14.62
C ILE A 140 9.32 -14.87 16.12
N GLN A 141 10.33 -15.19 16.95
CA GLN A 141 10.12 -15.49 18.38
C GLN A 141 9.49 -14.33 19.17
N ALA A 142 8.57 -14.72 20.07
CA ALA A 142 7.51 -13.93 20.69
C ALA A 142 7.90 -12.94 21.81
N ASN A 143 9.05 -12.29 21.76
CA ASN A 143 9.31 -11.15 22.64
C ASN A 143 9.13 -9.86 21.82
N THR A 144 7.86 -9.50 21.60
CA THR A 144 7.38 -8.31 20.88
C THR A 144 8.11 -8.15 19.55
N THR A 145 7.66 -8.85 18.52
CA THR A 145 8.29 -8.67 17.22
C THR A 145 8.13 -7.22 16.79
N ALA A 146 9.16 -6.59 16.21
CA ALA A 146 9.06 -5.20 15.75
C ALA A 146 7.82 -4.97 14.89
N PHE A 147 7.36 -6.01 14.18
CA PHE A 147 6.15 -6.06 13.38
C PHE A 147 4.85 -5.79 14.16
N GLU A 148 4.75 -6.18 15.43
CA GLU A 148 3.59 -5.86 16.27
C GLU A 148 3.46 -4.36 16.58
N LEU A 149 4.55 -3.60 16.39
CA LEU A 149 4.55 -2.16 16.56
C LEU A 149 4.04 -1.41 15.32
N LEU A 150 3.89 -2.06 14.17
CA LEU A 150 3.32 -1.43 12.97
C LEU A 150 1.91 -0.90 13.27
N GLY A 151 1.67 0.38 12.95
CA GLY A 151 0.43 1.09 13.25
C GLY A 151 0.24 1.45 14.72
N LYS A 152 1.20 1.15 15.61
CA LYS A 152 1.19 1.62 17.00
C LYS A 152 2.03 2.89 17.14
N THR A 153 1.67 3.74 18.10
CA THR A 153 2.55 4.83 18.54
C THR A 153 3.60 4.31 19.50
N VAL A 154 4.86 4.62 19.24
CA VAL A 154 6.00 4.21 20.07
C VAL A 154 6.84 5.41 20.47
N GLN A 155 7.51 5.31 21.60
CA GLN A 155 8.53 6.25 22.04
C GLN A 155 9.91 5.59 21.99
N GLY A 156 10.82 6.17 21.21
CA GLY A 156 12.17 5.67 21.02
C GLY A 156 13.24 6.73 21.23
N LEU A 157 14.46 6.27 21.57
CA LEU A 157 15.62 7.15 21.75
C LEU A 157 16.48 7.15 20.49
N VAL A 158 16.68 8.34 19.92
CA VAL A 158 17.54 8.57 18.76
C VAL A 158 18.75 9.39 19.18
N GLU A 159 19.93 9.03 18.68
CA GLU A 159 21.15 9.81 18.86
C GLU A 159 21.39 10.62 17.58
N GLU A 160 21.27 11.94 17.66
CA GLU A 160 21.66 12.82 16.57
C GLU A 160 23.04 13.42 16.82
N THR A 161 23.83 13.51 15.76
CA THR A 161 25.12 14.22 15.79
C THR A 161 24.88 15.63 15.30
N LYS A 162 25.04 16.61 16.19
CA LYS A 162 24.94 18.03 15.84
C LYS A 162 26.07 18.44 14.91
N THR A 163 25.90 19.60 14.28
CA THR A 163 26.91 20.22 13.38
C THR A 163 28.27 20.45 14.06
N ASP A 164 28.30 20.50 15.39
CA ASP A 164 29.50 20.62 16.21
C ASP A 164 30.16 19.27 16.58
N GLY A 165 29.61 18.15 16.10
CA GLY A 165 30.08 16.79 16.39
C GLY A 165 29.64 16.23 17.74
N THR A 166 28.88 16.97 18.54
CA THR A 166 28.31 16.47 19.79
C THR A 166 27.12 15.56 19.52
N LYS A 167 27.02 14.45 20.26
CA LYS A 167 25.86 13.56 20.21
C LYS A 167 24.82 14.02 21.23
N GLU A 168 23.59 14.22 20.78
CA GLU A 168 22.45 14.47 21.65
C GLU A 168 21.43 13.34 21.53
N SER A 169 20.98 12.85 22.68
CA SER A 169 19.87 11.90 22.74
C SER A 169 18.56 12.67 22.71
N ILE A 170 17.77 12.42 21.68
CA ILE A 170 16.42 12.95 21.51
C ILE A 170 15.42 11.82 21.70
N ILE A 171 14.26 12.12 22.27
CA ILE A 171 13.15 11.17 22.37
C ILE A 171 12.18 11.49 21.23
N ILE A 172 11.81 10.47 20.47
CA ILE A 172 10.84 10.59 19.39
C ILE A 172 9.64 9.73 19.72
N GLU A 173 8.45 10.32 19.67
CA GLU A 173 7.17 9.65 19.75
C GLU A 173 6.48 9.70 18.39
N GLY A 174 6.12 8.57 17.81
CA GLY A 174 5.39 8.58 16.55
C GLY A 174 4.74 7.25 16.21
N GLU A 175 3.81 7.26 15.27
CA GLU A 175 3.23 6.04 14.72
C GLU A 175 4.25 5.33 13.83
N VAL A 176 4.41 4.03 14.03
CA VAL A 176 5.28 3.21 13.18
C VAL A 176 4.55 2.92 11.88
N LEU A 177 4.99 3.57 10.79
CA LEU A 177 4.40 3.42 9.46
C LEU A 177 4.99 2.26 8.69
N GLY A 178 6.22 1.85 9.02
CA GLY A 178 6.91 0.75 8.34
C GLY A 178 8.07 0.20 9.15
N ILE A 179 8.61 -0.94 8.71
CA ILE A 179 9.84 -1.51 9.26
C ILE A 179 10.86 -1.69 8.13
N GLU A 180 12.09 -1.27 8.38
CA GLU A 180 13.23 -1.43 7.50
C GLU A 180 14.22 -2.42 8.14
N MET A 181 14.66 -3.43 7.39
CA MET A 181 15.63 -4.41 7.87
C MET A 181 17.05 -3.95 7.51
N LYS A 182 17.85 -3.57 8.51
CA LYS A 182 19.26 -3.19 8.31
C LYS A 182 20.17 -4.25 8.93
N ASN A 183 20.92 -4.98 8.09
CA ASN A 183 21.83 -6.06 8.52
C ASN A 183 21.13 -7.11 9.42
N GLY A 184 19.86 -7.42 9.15
CA GLY A 184 19.05 -8.35 9.95
C GLY A 184 18.45 -7.79 11.23
N ASN A 185 18.73 -6.52 11.58
CA ASN A 185 18.09 -5.84 12.70
C ASN A 185 16.91 -4.99 12.21
N PRO A 186 15.73 -5.07 12.87
CA PRO A 186 14.57 -4.27 12.50
C PRO A 186 14.70 -2.83 12.99
N TYR A 187 14.47 -1.87 12.10
CA TYR A 187 14.34 -0.45 12.40
C TYR A 187 12.89 -0.02 12.10
N MET A 188 12.24 0.67 13.03
CA MET A 188 10.90 1.22 12.78
C MET A 188 11.04 2.57 12.08
N VAL A 189 10.24 2.75 11.04
CA VAL A 189 10.13 4.00 10.29
C VAL A 189 8.93 4.78 10.83
N ILE A 190 9.20 6.00 11.28
CA ILE A 190 8.22 6.94 11.81
C ILE A 190 8.22 8.19 10.92
N GLY A 191 7.03 8.67 10.56
CA GLY A 191 6.85 9.81 9.66
C GLY A 191 7.10 9.47 8.18
N THR A 192 6.81 10.43 7.30
CA THR A 192 6.89 10.27 5.84
C THR A 192 7.77 11.33 5.18
N GLY A 193 8.12 11.13 3.90
CA GLY A 193 8.87 12.11 3.11
C GLY A 193 10.31 12.31 3.58
N LYS A 194 10.78 13.57 3.56
CA LYS A 194 12.18 13.95 3.88
C LYS A 194 12.54 13.85 5.36
N GLU A 195 11.55 13.98 6.23
CA GLU A 195 11.75 14.08 7.69
C GLU A 195 11.45 12.74 8.40
N LYS A 196 11.34 11.64 7.63
CA LYS A 196 11.21 10.30 8.19
C LYS A 196 12.37 9.97 9.13
N VAL A 197 12.07 9.27 10.23
CA VAL A 197 13.06 8.85 11.20
C VAL A 197 13.03 7.33 11.37
N SER A 198 14.20 6.71 11.24
CA SER A 198 14.38 5.28 11.52
C SER A 198 14.95 5.07 12.92
N ILE A 199 14.24 4.33 13.78
CA ILE A 199 14.66 4.02 15.15
C ILE A 199 14.94 2.52 15.25
N ASP A 200 16.06 2.13 15.87
CA ASP A 200 16.34 0.72 16.18
C ASP A 200 15.28 0.18 17.15
N PHE A 201 14.73 -1.00 16.86
CA PHE A 201 13.75 -1.67 17.71
C PHE A 201 14.21 -1.79 19.17
N ASN A 202 15.50 -2.06 19.41
CA ASN A 202 16.06 -2.18 20.75
C ASN A 202 16.09 -0.85 21.52
N LYS A 203 15.88 0.28 20.83
CA LYS A 203 15.84 1.62 21.44
C LYS A 203 14.42 2.13 21.67
N ILE A 204 13.38 1.31 21.44
CA ILE A 204 12.03 1.62 21.93
C ILE A 204 11.99 1.48 23.44
N GLN A 205 11.48 2.52 24.09
CA GLN A 205 11.32 2.58 25.53
C GLN A 205 9.89 2.21 25.93
N ASN A 206 8.89 2.71 25.19
CA ASN A 206 7.49 2.53 25.53
C ASN A 206 6.60 2.42 24.27
N ILE A 207 5.48 1.73 24.43
CA ILE A 207 4.34 1.74 23.50
C ILE A 207 3.29 2.68 24.08
N VAL A 208 2.78 3.60 23.26
CA VAL A 208 1.78 4.60 23.66
C VAL A 208 0.42 4.20 23.09
N ASP A 209 -0.43 3.60 23.91
CA ASP A 209 -1.76 3.11 23.46
C ASP A 209 -2.75 4.24 23.14
N LYS A 210 -2.53 5.44 23.69
CA LYS A 210 -3.39 6.62 23.50
C LYS A 210 -2.52 7.85 23.26
N PRO A 211 -2.06 8.08 22.03
CA PRO A 211 -1.28 9.27 21.70
C PRO A 211 -2.11 10.52 21.99
N SER A 212 -1.47 11.53 22.59
CA SER A 212 -2.16 12.78 22.94
C SER A 212 -2.43 13.63 21.70
N ILE A 213 -1.50 13.63 20.75
CA ILE A 213 -1.49 14.49 19.56
C ILE A 213 -1.10 13.74 18.28
N THR A 214 -0.18 12.78 18.35
CA THR A 214 0.25 11.98 17.18
C THR A 214 -0.95 11.28 16.52
N GLY A 215 -1.02 11.34 15.19
CA GLY A 215 -2.12 10.79 14.38
C GLY A 215 -3.36 11.70 14.25
N LYS A 216 -3.42 12.81 15.00
CA LYS A 216 -4.53 13.77 14.98
C LYS A 216 -4.27 14.92 14.01
N THR A 217 -5.35 15.59 13.60
CA THR A 217 -5.25 16.85 12.85
C THR A 217 -4.96 17.98 13.81
N VAL A 218 -3.88 18.70 13.57
CA VAL A 218 -3.42 19.81 14.40
C VAL A 218 -3.18 21.06 13.59
N THR A 219 -3.40 22.21 14.22
CA THR A 219 -3.01 23.52 13.69
C THR A 219 -1.99 24.15 14.62
N GLY A 220 -0.93 24.69 14.04
CA GLY A 220 0.07 25.42 14.81
C GLY A 220 0.78 26.50 14.00
N THR A 221 1.48 27.38 14.71
CA THR A 221 2.21 28.50 14.09
C THR A 221 3.72 28.32 14.17
N TYR A 222 4.41 28.51 13.05
CA TYR A 222 5.87 28.48 12.97
C TYR A 222 6.41 29.77 12.35
N THR A 223 7.69 30.04 12.57
CA THR A 223 8.39 31.16 11.97
C THR A 223 9.20 30.65 10.78
N ASP A 224 8.95 31.20 9.60
CA ASP A 224 9.71 30.83 8.38
C ASP A 224 11.11 31.44 8.39
N SER A 225 11.93 31.07 7.39
CA SER A 225 13.30 31.57 7.21
C SER A 225 13.41 33.09 7.02
N GLU A 226 12.28 33.76 6.77
CA GLU A 226 12.17 35.22 6.61
C GLU A 226 11.70 35.91 7.90
N GLY A 227 11.48 35.15 8.99
CA GLY A 227 11.04 35.67 10.28
C GLY A 227 9.54 35.94 10.37
N LYS A 228 8.75 35.51 9.39
CA LYS A 228 7.30 35.71 9.37
C LYS A 228 6.59 34.53 10.02
N VAL A 229 5.57 34.83 10.83
CA VAL A 229 4.72 33.82 11.44
C VAL A 229 3.75 33.27 10.39
N GLN A 230 3.82 31.97 10.17
CA GLN A 230 2.95 31.21 9.28
C GLN A 230 2.16 30.20 10.09
N THR A 231 0.99 29.81 9.57
CA THR A 231 0.15 28.77 10.17
C THR A 231 0.20 27.53 9.29
N ILE A 232 0.37 26.37 9.90
CA ILE A 232 0.27 25.08 9.24
C ILE A 232 -0.84 24.27 9.91
N THR A 233 -1.68 23.66 9.09
CA THR A 233 -2.72 22.72 9.50
C THR A 233 -2.47 21.40 8.78
N GLY A 234 -2.48 20.30 9.53
CA GLY A 234 -2.15 18.99 8.98
C GLY A 234 -2.16 17.88 10.03
N THR A 235 -1.70 16.70 9.63
CA THR A 235 -1.62 15.55 10.55
C THR A 235 -0.31 15.61 11.34
N ALA A 236 -0.38 15.44 12.66
CA ALA A 236 0.81 15.28 13.49
C ALA A 236 1.40 13.88 13.30
N GLU A 237 2.54 13.75 12.62
CA GLU A 237 3.12 12.43 12.34
C GLU A 237 4.00 11.93 13.50
N TYR A 238 4.76 12.82 14.13
CA TYR A 238 5.58 12.50 15.30
C TYR A 238 5.95 13.73 16.12
N ILE A 239 6.36 13.47 17.36
CA ILE A 239 6.79 14.45 18.36
C ILE A 239 8.27 14.19 18.65
N ARG A 240 9.06 15.24 18.64
CA ARG A 240 10.48 15.24 18.97
C ARG A 240 10.69 16.03 20.26
N ILE A 241 11.30 15.39 21.25
CA ILE A 241 11.59 15.98 22.56
C ILE A 241 13.11 16.12 22.67
N GLU A 242 13.55 17.36 22.82
CA GLU A 242 14.95 17.73 23.01
C GLU A 242 15.13 18.61 24.25
N LYS A 243 16.38 18.93 24.60
CA LYS A 243 16.65 19.93 25.65
C LYS A 243 16.07 21.30 25.35
N ALA A 244 15.98 21.68 24.08
CA ALA A 244 15.46 22.98 23.65
C ALA A 244 13.92 23.08 23.75
N GLY A 245 13.22 21.95 23.84
CA GLY A 245 11.78 21.88 23.97
C GLY A 245 11.17 20.69 23.22
N THR A 246 9.84 20.69 23.18
CA THR A 246 9.04 19.69 22.47
C THR A 246 8.56 20.28 21.14
N PHE A 247 8.81 19.57 20.05
CA PHE A 247 8.43 19.94 18.71
C PHE A 247 7.55 18.85 18.11
N VAL A 248 6.53 19.24 17.37
CA VAL A 248 5.62 18.32 16.66
C VAL A 248 5.84 18.54 15.17
N TYR A 249 6.10 17.47 14.45
CA TYR A 249 6.14 17.51 13.00
C TYR A 249 4.71 17.38 12.45
N ILE A 250 4.25 18.44 11.79
CA ILE A 250 2.92 18.53 11.21
C ILE A 250 3.05 18.42 9.69
N ARG A 251 2.44 17.40 9.09
CA ARG A 251 2.37 17.24 7.63
C ARG A 251 1.14 17.95 7.07
N GLY A 252 1.36 19.08 6.39
CA GLY A 252 0.33 19.79 5.64
C GLY A 252 0.13 19.23 4.22
N GLU A 253 -0.70 19.90 3.41
CA GLU A 253 -1.05 19.43 2.05
C GLU A 253 0.12 19.40 1.05
N LYS A 254 1.21 20.13 1.31
CA LYS A 254 2.33 20.28 0.36
C LYS A 254 3.70 20.02 0.97
N GLU A 255 3.91 20.46 2.21
CA GLU A 255 5.16 20.30 2.94
C GLU A 255 4.84 20.11 4.43
N GLY A 256 5.74 19.43 5.14
CA GLY A 256 5.67 19.29 6.59
C GLY A 256 6.64 20.24 7.29
N GLN A 257 6.30 20.62 8.51
CA GLN A 257 7.09 21.57 9.29
C GLN A 257 7.08 21.22 10.77
N PHE A 258 8.21 21.43 11.43
CA PHE A 258 8.30 21.38 12.88
C PHE A 258 7.67 22.62 13.52
N VAL A 259 6.72 22.38 14.40
CA VAL A 259 6.06 23.41 15.21
C VAL A 259 6.36 23.15 16.68
N ASN A 260 6.72 24.20 17.42
CA ASN A 260 6.88 24.07 18.87
C ASN A 260 5.53 23.70 19.50
N PHE A 261 5.53 22.76 20.44
CA PHE A 261 4.31 22.27 21.10
C PHE A 261 3.48 23.41 21.72
N ASN A 262 4.14 24.43 22.26
CA ASN A 262 3.46 25.59 22.87
C ASN A 262 2.74 26.49 21.85
N HIS A 263 3.01 26.32 20.56
CA HIS A 263 2.40 27.07 19.47
C HIS A 263 1.32 26.26 18.73
N ILE A 264 0.92 25.10 19.26
CA ILE A 264 -0.22 24.33 18.77
C ILE A 264 -1.50 24.96 19.33
N THR A 265 -2.42 25.33 18.45
CA THR A 265 -3.64 26.07 18.81
C THR A 265 -4.90 25.23 18.70
N LEU A 266 -4.89 24.18 17.88
CA LEU A 266 -6.04 23.29 17.69
C LEU A 266 -5.57 21.84 17.56
N VAL A 267 -6.31 20.92 18.19
CA VAL A 267 -6.15 19.47 18.06
C VAL A 267 -7.53 18.87 17.87
N GLU A 268 -7.77 18.25 16.72
CA GLU A 268 -9.03 17.57 16.38
C GLU A 268 -8.80 16.07 16.25
N ASP A 269 -9.72 15.27 16.80
CA ASP A 269 -9.69 13.81 16.62
C ASP A 269 -10.01 13.45 15.16
N LYS A 270 -9.32 12.41 14.66
CA LYS A 270 -9.43 11.87 13.30
C LYS A 270 -10.84 11.35 13.00
#